data_AF-A0A368VN18-F1
#
_entry.id   AF-A0A368VN18-F1
#
_cell.length_a   1.000
_cell.length_b   1.000
_cell.length_c   1.000
_cell.angle_alpha   90.00
_cell.angle_beta   90.00
_cell.angle_gamma   90.00
#
_symmetry.space_group_name_H-M   'P 1'
#
loop_
_entity.id
_entity.type
_entity.pdbx_description
1 polymer ?
#
loop_
_entity_poly.entity_id
_entity_poly.type
_entity_poly.pdbx_seq_one_letter_code
_entity_poly.pdbx_strand_id
1 'polypeptide(L)'
;MIKASRRKTPQQRLVGELDLPRHRSTDPQNFLTEDDYGRLLHRCLHHQDVPLDARVAGALVFVYGLHVARIVELTTDDLDLGDEPQLRINGHDLVLPPALVSLLAQHVATATTTSLVGQAGTPAKWLFPGQQAGRPLAAASLVPKLTAHELPARISRNSALLSLASDLPAAVLSSLLGLSETAAVRWVHRTKRDWHAFLQARAGDLERG
;
A
#
# COMPACT_ATOMS: atom_id res chain seq x y z
N MET A 1 25.98 -18.68 58.95
CA MET A 1 24.65 -18.52 58.31
C MET A 1 24.01 -17.25 58.89
N ILE A 2 24.11 -16.09 58.23
CA ILE A 2 23.07 -15.39 57.39
C ILE A 2 21.82 -15.03 58.24
N LYS A 3 21.25 -13.80 58.34
CA LYS A 3 21.46 -12.40 57.91
C LYS A 3 20.50 -11.53 58.78
N ALA A 4 20.92 -10.39 59.35
CA ALA A 4 20.50 -9.00 59.02
C ALA A 4 19.10 -8.84 58.36
N SER A 5 18.09 -8.24 58.98
CA SER A 5 17.83 -6.80 59.30
C SER A 5 17.00 -6.03 58.24
N ARG A 6 15.80 -5.62 58.68
CA ARG A 6 14.99 -4.38 58.42
C ARG A 6 14.49 -3.97 57.01
N ARG A 7 13.14 -3.92 56.96
CA ARG A 7 12.18 -2.84 56.57
C ARG A 7 12.01 -2.34 55.11
N LYS A 8 10.70 -2.15 54.82
CA LYS A 8 9.97 -1.14 54.01
C LYS A 8 9.51 -1.50 52.57
N THR A 9 8.18 -1.64 52.46
CA THR A 9 7.26 -1.43 51.30
C THR A 9 7.51 -0.08 50.57
N PRO A 10 6.98 0.22 49.36
CA PRO A 10 5.85 -0.40 48.65
C PRO A 10 6.02 -0.53 47.10
N GLN A 11 4.91 -0.88 46.41
CA GLN A 11 4.61 -0.64 44.99
C GLN A 11 5.06 -1.69 43.97
N GLN A 12 4.16 -2.63 43.69
CA GLN A 12 3.84 -2.98 42.30
C GLN A 12 2.35 -2.74 42.09
N ARG A 13 2.02 -1.47 41.85
CA ARG A 13 0.80 -1.08 41.16
C ARG A 13 1.10 -1.15 39.66
N LEU A 14 0.10 -1.61 38.91
CA LEU A 14 -0.09 -1.44 37.46
C LEU A 14 0.65 -2.42 36.54
N VAL A 15 0.13 -3.63 36.45
CA VAL A 15 -0.33 -4.10 35.13
C VAL A 15 -1.75 -4.61 35.34
N GLY A 16 -2.71 -3.68 35.30
CA GLY A 16 -4.06 -4.08 34.97
C GLY A 16 -4.01 -4.75 33.60
N GLU A 17 -4.81 -5.79 33.42
CA GLU A 17 -5.08 -6.39 32.11
C GLU A 17 -5.27 -5.26 31.11
N LEU A 18 -4.27 -5.07 30.24
CA LEU A 18 -4.31 -4.03 29.23
C LEU A 18 -5.26 -4.55 28.16
N ASP A 19 -6.55 -4.40 28.43
CA ASP A 19 -7.60 -4.50 27.43
C ASP A 19 -7.40 -3.30 26.50
N LEU A 20 -6.44 -3.43 25.59
CA LEU A 20 -6.27 -2.51 24.49
C LEU A 20 -7.62 -2.54 23.77
N PRO A 21 -8.39 -1.44 23.74
CA PRO A 21 -9.61 -1.42 22.97
C PRO A 21 -9.20 -1.79 21.55
N ARG A 22 -9.65 -2.96 21.09
CA ARG A 22 -9.46 -3.39 19.71
C ARG A 22 -9.92 -2.21 18.89
N HIS A 23 -8.98 -1.51 18.24
CA HIS A 23 -9.31 -0.36 17.44
C HIS A 23 -10.32 -0.86 16.41
N ARG A 24 -11.61 -0.56 16.63
CA ARG A 24 -12.65 -0.83 15.65
C ARG A 24 -12.20 0.02 14.48
N SER A 25 -11.61 -0.61 13.47
CA SER A 25 -11.30 0.06 12.23
C SER A 25 -12.63 0.63 11.76
N THR A 26 -12.80 1.93 11.96
CA THR A 26 -13.96 2.66 11.45
C THR A 26 -13.98 2.38 9.96
N ASP A 27 -15.15 1.99 9.47
CA ASP A 27 -15.32 1.62 8.08
C ASP A 27 -14.75 2.72 7.17
N PRO A 28 -14.00 2.41 6.09
CA PRO A 28 -13.46 3.43 5.22
C PRO A 28 -14.60 4.31 4.68
N GLN A 29 -14.62 5.59 5.07
CA GLN A 29 -15.69 6.53 4.69
C GLN A 29 -15.33 7.35 3.44
N ASN A 30 -14.05 7.43 3.08
CA ASN A 30 -13.57 8.28 2.00
C ASN A 30 -12.98 7.42 0.88
N PHE A 31 -13.56 7.58 -0.31
CA PHE A 31 -13.11 7.04 -1.58
C PHE A 31 -12.91 8.19 -2.57
N LEU A 32 -11.98 8.03 -3.49
CA LEU A 32 -11.91 8.87 -4.68
C LEU A 32 -13.09 8.57 -5.59
N THR A 33 -13.60 9.60 -6.27
CA THR A 33 -14.46 9.42 -7.44
C THR A 33 -13.67 8.77 -8.57
N GLU A 34 -14.34 8.18 -9.55
CA GLU A 34 -13.68 7.59 -10.72
C GLU A 34 -12.81 8.63 -11.46
N ASP A 35 -13.33 9.85 -11.61
CA ASP A 35 -12.62 10.97 -12.25
C ASP A 35 -11.37 11.38 -11.47
N ASP A 36 -11.47 11.51 -10.13
CA ASP A 36 -10.33 11.83 -9.28
C ASP A 36 -9.29 10.71 -9.29
N TYR A 37 -9.74 9.46 -9.28
CA TYR A 37 -8.89 8.28 -9.32
C TYR A 37 -8.10 8.23 -10.63
N GLY A 38 -8.78 8.36 -11.78
CA GLY A 38 -8.17 8.41 -13.10
C GLY A 38 -7.19 9.57 -13.26
N ARG A 39 -7.57 10.77 -12.79
CA ARG A 39 -6.70 11.97 -12.84
C ARG A 39 -5.42 11.78 -12.03
N LEU A 40 -5.52 11.25 -10.80
CA LEU A 40 -4.35 11.04 -9.95
C LEU A 40 -3.45 9.90 -10.45
N LEU A 41 -4.03 8.82 -10.99
CA LEU A 41 -3.26 7.76 -11.63
C LEU A 41 -2.52 8.29 -12.86
N HIS A 42 -3.18 9.08 -13.72
CA HIS A 42 -2.53 9.73 -14.87
C HIS A 42 -1.38 10.64 -14.41
N ARG A 43 -1.57 11.39 -13.31
CA ARG A 43 -0.51 12.23 -12.72
C ARG A 43 0.70 11.39 -12.29
N CYS A 44 0.49 10.27 -11.59
CA CYS A 44 1.56 9.33 -11.24
C CYS A 44 2.31 8.83 -12.48
N LEU A 45 1.58 8.42 -13.52
CA LEU A 45 2.18 7.79 -14.70
C LEU A 45 2.94 8.78 -15.58
N HIS A 46 2.47 10.04 -15.71
CA HIS A 46 2.97 10.92 -16.78
C HIS A 46 3.56 12.25 -16.32
N HIS A 47 3.17 12.80 -15.16
CA HIS A 47 3.59 14.16 -14.80
C HIS A 47 4.90 14.18 -14.00
N GLN A 48 5.82 15.07 -14.39
CA GLN A 48 7.16 15.18 -13.78
C GLN A 48 7.22 16.17 -12.60
N ASP A 49 6.10 16.79 -12.23
CA ASP A 49 5.96 17.63 -11.03
C ASP A 49 6.04 16.82 -9.73
N VAL A 50 5.81 15.50 -9.82
CA VAL A 50 5.95 14.55 -8.73
C VAL A 50 7.29 13.80 -8.85
N PRO A 51 8.08 13.68 -7.77
CA PRO A 51 9.30 12.88 -7.75
C PRO A 51 9.07 11.44 -8.21
N LEU A 52 10.05 10.89 -8.95
CA LEU A 52 9.92 9.58 -9.59
C LEU A 52 9.58 8.44 -8.61
N ASP A 53 10.18 8.40 -7.43
CA ASP A 53 9.87 7.40 -6.40
C ASP A 53 8.43 7.54 -5.88
N ALA A 54 7.96 8.76 -5.66
CA ALA A 54 6.57 9.01 -5.27
C ALA A 54 5.58 8.62 -6.38
N ARG A 55 5.94 8.84 -7.65
CA ARG A 55 5.15 8.41 -8.82
C ARG A 55 5.02 6.89 -8.91
N VAL A 56 6.14 6.17 -8.78
CA VAL A 56 6.14 4.70 -8.80
C VAL A 56 5.31 4.16 -7.64
N ALA A 57 5.58 4.64 -6.42
CA ALA A 57 4.85 4.21 -5.23
C ALA A 57 3.36 4.51 -5.35
N GLY A 58 3.01 5.71 -5.82
CA GLY A 58 1.63 6.11 -6.11
C GLY A 58 0.99 5.14 -7.10
N ALA A 59 1.58 4.95 -8.27
CA ALA A 59 1.04 4.06 -9.31
C ALA A 59 0.82 2.62 -8.80
N LEU A 60 1.73 2.07 -7.99
CA LEU A 60 1.55 0.75 -7.36
C LEU A 60 0.40 0.71 -6.36
N VAL A 61 0.16 1.79 -5.61
CA VAL A 61 -1.03 1.92 -4.74
C VAL A 61 -2.30 1.98 -5.57
N PHE A 62 -2.33 2.77 -6.64
CA PHE A 62 -3.51 2.92 -7.48
C PHE A 62 -3.81 1.60 -8.20
N VAL A 63 -2.90 1.11 -9.05
CA VAL A 63 -3.16 -0.04 -9.93
C VAL A 63 -3.41 -1.33 -9.16
N TYR A 64 -2.64 -1.61 -8.10
CA TYR A 64 -2.68 -2.90 -7.40
C TYR A 64 -3.24 -2.82 -5.99
N GLY A 65 -3.59 -1.63 -5.50
CA GLY A 65 -4.05 -1.47 -4.13
C GLY A 65 -2.98 -1.83 -3.10
N LEU A 66 -1.68 -1.81 -3.42
CA LEU A 66 -0.62 -2.22 -2.49
C LEU A 66 -0.47 -1.26 -1.32
N HIS A 67 0.01 -1.78 -0.18
CA HIS A 67 0.22 -0.97 1.01
C HIS A 67 1.60 -0.33 0.90
N VAL A 68 1.76 0.92 1.31
CA VAL A 68 3.07 1.60 1.25
C VAL A 68 4.15 0.81 1.99
N ALA A 69 3.79 0.19 3.13
CA ALA A 69 4.71 -0.69 3.85
C ALA A 69 5.20 -1.88 3.02
N ARG A 70 4.34 -2.46 2.17
CA ARG A 70 4.74 -3.54 1.28
C ARG A 70 5.53 -3.04 0.07
N ILE A 71 5.17 -1.87 -0.46
CA ILE A 71 5.85 -1.25 -1.60
C ILE A 71 7.32 -0.97 -1.29
N VAL A 72 7.64 -0.45 -0.10
CA VAL A 72 9.02 -0.17 0.26
C VAL A 72 9.88 -1.42 0.46
N GLU A 73 9.25 -2.58 0.67
CA GLU A 73 9.93 -3.87 0.78
C GLU A 73 10.13 -4.56 -0.58
N LEU A 74 9.71 -3.95 -1.69
CA LEU A 74 9.95 -4.53 -3.00
C LEU A 74 11.43 -4.46 -3.35
N THR A 75 11.92 -5.51 -3.99
CA THR A 75 13.27 -5.61 -4.52
C THR A 75 13.24 -5.63 -6.04
N THR A 76 14.40 -5.43 -6.68
CA THR A 76 14.55 -5.61 -8.12
C THR A 76 14.26 -7.05 -8.57
N ASP A 77 14.42 -8.03 -7.69
CA ASP A 77 14.18 -9.45 -8.00
C ASP A 77 12.69 -9.79 -8.01
N ASP A 78 11.85 -8.93 -7.42
CA ASP A 78 10.39 -9.03 -7.52
C ASP A 78 9.87 -8.45 -8.84
N LEU A 79 10.75 -7.91 -9.69
CA LEU A 79 10.39 -7.22 -10.91
C LEU A 79 11.01 -7.90 -12.13
N ASP A 80 10.16 -8.34 -13.05
CA ASP A 80 10.55 -8.75 -14.40
C ASP A 80 10.10 -7.66 -15.39
N LEU A 81 11.05 -7.08 -16.12
CA LEU A 81 10.81 -6.10 -17.18
C LEU A 81 11.18 -6.65 -18.56
N GLY A 82 11.21 -7.97 -18.72
CA GLY A 82 11.44 -8.67 -19.97
C GLY A 82 10.24 -8.62 -20.92
N ASP A 83 10.06 -9.68 -21.71
CA ASP A 83 9.03 -9.73 -22.75
C ASP A 83 7.60 -9.81 -22.20
N GLU A 84 7.43 -10.43 -21.03
CA GLU A 84 6.18 -10.46 -20.27
C GLU A 84 6.38 -9.75 -18.92
N PRO A 85 6.25 -8.41 -18.86
CA PRO A 85 6.56 -7.66 -17.65
C PRO A 85 5.63 -8.00 -16.49
N GLN A 86 6.23 -8.41 -15.37
CA GLN A 86 5.51 -8.90 -14.21
C GLN A 86 6.08 -8.34 -12.91
N LEU A 87 5.21 -8.18 -11.91
CA LEU A 87 5.56 -7.83 -10.54
C LEU A 87 5.13 -8.95 -9.61
N ARG A 88 6.10 -9.56 -8.92
CA ARG A 88 5.86 -10.66 -8.00
C ARG A 88 5.48 -10.14 -6.61
N ILE A 89 4.24 -10.39 -6.18
CA ILE A 89 3.70 -10.00 -4.88
C ILE A 89 3.14 -11.22 -4.17
N ASN A 90 3.65 -11.52 -2.97
CA ASN A 90 3.14 -12.60 -2.11
C ASN A 90 3.02 -13.96 -2.83
N GLY A 91 3.94 -14.25 -3.76
CA GLY A 91 3.94 -15.48 -4.54
C GLY A 91 3.03 -15.47 -5.77
N HIS A 92 2.47 -14.32 -6.14
CA HIS A 92 1.66 -14.13 -7.35
C HIS A 92 2.36 -13.17 -8.31
N ASP A 93 2.35 -13.50 -9.59
CA ASP A 93 2.90 -12.64 -10.63
C ASP A 93 1.78 -11.77 -11.24
N LEU A 94 1.94 -10.45 -11.11
CA LEU A 94 0.99 -9.46 -11.58
C LEU A 94 1.47 -8.84 -12.89
N VAL A 95 0.65 -8.93 -13.93
CA VAL A 95 0.93 -8.31 -15.24
C VAL A 95 1.08 -6.80 -15.08
N LEU A 96 2.21 -6.26 -15.52
CA LEU A 96 2.48 -4.83 -15.47
C LEU A 96 1.87 -4.09 -16.67
N PRO A 97 1.03 -3.07 -16.45
CA PRO A 97 0.58 -2.20 -17.54
C PRO A 97 1.78 -1.49 -18.21
N PRO A 98 1.79 -1.30 -19.54
CA PRO A 98 2.93 -0.72 -20.27
C PRO A 98 3.42 0.63 -19.73
N ALA A 99 2.50 1.48 -19.26
CA ALA A 99 2.85 2.77 -18.65
C ALA A 99 3.64 2.60 -17.34
N LEU A 100 3.31 1.57 -16.55
CA LEU A 100 3.99 1.26 -15.29
C LEU A 100 5.35 0.59 -15.53
N VAL A 101 5.48 -0.24 -16.58
CA VAL A 101 6.76 -0.82 -17.04
C VAL A 101 7.77 0.29 -17.32
N SER A 102 7.39 1.28 -18.13
CA SER A 102 8.24 2.42 -18.46
C SER A 102 8.67 3.20 -17.22
N LEU A 103 7.73 3.43 -16.28
CA LEU A 103 7.98 4.17 -15.05
C LEU A 103 8.93 3.43 -14.10
N LEU A 104 8.75 2.11 -13.95
CA LEU A 104 9.61 1.24 -13.13
C LEU A 104 11.01 1.12 -13.73
N ALA A 105 11.13 0.96 -15.05
CA ALA A 105 12.41 0.95 -15.75
C ALA A 105 13.20 2.24 -15.49
N GLN A 106 12.54 3.40 -15.59
CA GLN A 106 13.16 4.69 -15.29
C GLN A 106 13.64 4.77 -13.83
N HIS A 107 12.87 4.22 -12.90
CA HIS A 107 13.20 4.22 -11.47
C HIS A 107 14.40 3.34 -11.15
N VAL A 108 14.42 2.12 -11.67
CA VAL A 108 15.53 1.17 -11.50
C VAL A 108 16.83 1.72 -12.11
N ALA A 109 16.75 2.33 -13.29
CA ALA A 109 17.90 2.97 -13.93
C ALA A 109 18.48 4.09 -13.06
N THR A 110 17.62 4.97 -12.53
CA THR A 110 18.02 6.08 -11.64
C THR A 110 18.68 5.56 -10.36
N ALA A 111 18.07 4.57 -9.72
CA ALA A 111 18.62 3.94 -8.51
C ALA A 111 19.99 3.29 -8.77
N THR A 112 20.20 2.73 -9.95
CA THR A 112 21.48 2.11 -10.37
C THR A 112 22.59 3.13 -10.52
N THR A 113 22.34 4.24 -11.20
CA THR A 113 23.30 5.34 -11.33
C THR A 113 23.74 5.88 -9.96
N THR A 114 22.83 6.05 -9.01
CA THR A 114 23.18 6.51 -7.65
C THR A 114 24.01 5.48 -6.88
N SER A 115 23.72 4.19 -7.01
CA SER A 115 24.47 3.14 -6.30
C SER A 115 25.87 2.90 -6.83
N LEU A 116 26.12 3.08 -8.13
CA LEU A 116 27.47 2.93 -8.71
C LEU A 116 28.47 3.94 -8.14
N VAL A 117 27.99 5.10 -7.67
CA VAL A 117 28.80 6.11 -6.98
C VAL A 117 29.17 5.68 -5.54
N GLY A 118 28.50 4.67 -4.97
CA GLY A 118 28.53 4.31 -3.54
C GLY A 118 29.23 3.00 -3.14
N GLN A 119 29.97 2.34 -4.04
CA GLN A 119 30.67 1.04 -3.84
C GLN A 119 29.82 -0.24 -3.72
N ALA A 120 30.51 -1.33 -4.12
CA ALA A 120 29.99 -2.65 -4.47
C ALA A 120 29.87 -3.62 -3.29
N GLY A 121 28.80 -4.42 -3.34
CA GLY A 121 28.61 -5.61 -2.54
C GLY A 121 27.13 -5.90 -2.30
N THR A 122 26.70 -7.09 -2.74
CA THR A 122 25.55 -7.87 -2.24
C THR A 122 24.12 -7.34 -2.52
N PRO A 123 23.09 -8.07 -2.02
CA PRO A 123 22.05 -8.85 -2.71
C PRO A 123 20.86 -7.98 -3.19
N ALA A 124 19.77 -8.63 -3.67
CA ALA A 124 18.51 -8.04 -4.15
C ALA A 124 18.34 -6.55 -3.79
N LYS A 125 18.49 -5.68 -4.78
CA LYS A 125 18.52 -4.25 -4.55
C LYS A 125 17.10 -3.79 -4.24
N TRP A 126 16.88 -3.16 -3.08
CA TRP A 126 15.58 -2.55 -2.77
C TRP A 126 15.16 -1.63 -3.91
N LEU A 127 13.93 -1.81 -4.39
CA LEU A 127 13.33 -0.95 -5.41
C LEU A 127 13.24 0.49 -4.89
N PHE A 128 12.97 0.63 -3.59
CA PHE A 128 13.01 1.89 -2.86
C PHE A 128 14.15 1.87 -1.83
N PRO A 129 15.38 2.27 -2.20
CA PRO A 129 16.51 2.26 -1.28
C PRO A 129 16.37 3.34 -0.19
N GLY A 130 16.76 3.00 1.03
CA GLY A 130 16.81 3.93 2.16
C GLY A 130 18.17 4.63 2.30
N GLN A 131 18.26 5.56 3.26
CA GLN A 131 19.51 6.30 3.55
C GLN A 131 20.63 5.41 4.09
N GLN A 132 20.30 4.30 4.75
CA GLN A 132 21.27 3.34 5.25
C GLN A 132 21.51 2.25 4.20
N ALA A 133 22.77 1.99 3.88
CA ALA A 133 23.14 0.93 2.94
C ALA A 133 22.49 -0.41 3.30
N GLY A 134 21.96 -1.10 2.29
CA GLY A 134 21.28 -2.39 2.46
C GLY A 134 19.90 -2.33 3.12
N ARG A 135 19.35 -1.14 3.42
CA ARG A 135 18.00 -1.01 3.99
C ARG A 135 17.01 -0.39 2.99
N PRO A 136 15.74 -0.78 3.04
CA PRO A 136 14.70 -0.13 2.27
C PRO A 136 14.38 1.25 2.83
N LEU A 137 13.69 2.05 2.02
CA LEU A 137 13.07 3.30 2.46
C LEU A 137 12.07 3.02 3.58
N ALA A 138 12.08 3.83 4.63
CA ALA A 138 11.06 3.69 5.67
C ALA A 138 9.69 4.10 5.13
N ALA A 139 8.67 3.26 5.32
CA ALA A 139 7.29 3.60 4.93
C ALA A 139 6.81 4.92 5.57
N ALA A 140 7.25 5.20 6.80
CA ALA A 140 6.98 6.45 7.51
C ALA A 140 7.58 7.68 6.83
N SER A 141 8.57 7.52 5.94
CA SER A 141 9.14 8.60 5.12
C SER A 141 8.42 8.74 3.77
N LEU A 142 7.92 7.63 3.21
CA LEU A 142 7.23 7.65 1.91
C LEU A 142 5.79 8.18 2.01
N VAL A 143 5.06 7.87 3.08
CA VAL A 143 3.68 8.36 3.26
C VAL A 143 3.60 9.89 3.27
N PRO A 144 4.39 10.63 4.07
CA PRO A 144 4.39 12.10 4.03
C PRO A 144 4.78 12.64 2.67
N LYS A 145 5.71 11.99 1.96
CA LYS A 145 6.12 12.39 0.61
C LYS A 145 4.96 12.27 -0.38
N LEU A 146 4.22 11.16 -0.37
CA LEU A 146 3.02 11.01 -1.20
C LEU A 146 1.98 12.10 -0.88
N THR A 147 1.73 12.35 0.41
CA THR A 147 0.80 13.42 0.85
C THR A 147 1.24 14.80 0.38
N ALA A 148 2.53 15.12 0.44
CA ALA A 148 3.08 16.41 -0.01
C ALA A 148 2.90 16.65 -1.51
N HIS A 149 2.76 15.58 -2.30
CA HIS A 149 2.48 15.63 -3.73
C HIS A 149 1.01 15.33 -4.05
N GLU A 150 0.12 15.47 -3.07
CA GLU A 150 -1.33 15.29 -3.23
C GLU A 150 -1.72 13.88 -3.74
N LEU A 151 -0.93 12.88 -3.36
CA LEU A 151 -1.21 11.46 -3.62
C LEU A 151 -1.67 10.80 -2.30
N PRO A 152 -2.96 10.83 -1.97
CA PRO A 152 -3.46 10.37 -0.66
C PRO A 152 -3.48 8.85 -0.57
N ALA A 153 -2.32 8.23 -0.27
CA ALA A 153 -2.09 6.79 -0.33
C ALA A 153 -3.19 5.93 0.33
N ARG A 154 -3.72 6.35 1.49
CA ARG A 154 -4.80 5.62 2.17
C ARG A 154 -6.11 5.63 1.39
N ILE A 155 -6.52 6.80 0.89
CA ILE A 155 -7.78 6.94 0.14
C ILE A 155 -7.63 6.25 -1.22
N SER A 156 -6.49 6.43 -1.90
CA SER A 156 -6.16 5.75 -3.15
C SER A 156 -6.20 4.22 -3.00
N ARG A 157 -5.58 3.67 -1.95
CA ARG A 157 -5.63 2.24 -1.66
C ARG A 157 -7.06 1.76 -1.42
N ASN A 158 -7.86 2.52 -0.68
CA ASN A 158 -9.26 2.15 -0.41
C ASN A 158 -10.07 2.09 -1.71
N SER A 159 -9.92 3.07 -2.60
CA SER A 159 -10.56 3.06 -3.92
C SER A 159 -10.09 1.90 -4.79
N ALA A 160 -8.78 1.62 -4.81
CA ALA A 160 -8.23 0.47 -5.52
C ALA A 160 -8.78 -0.86 -4.98
N LEU A 161 -8.85 -1.02 -3.66
CA LEU A 161 -9.44 -2.20 -3.03
C LEU A 161 -10.93 -2.35 -3.33
N LEU A 162 -11.67 -1.24 -3.40
CA LEU A 162 -13.08 -1.26 -3.76
C LEU A 162 -13.28 -1.74 -5.21
N SER A 163 -12.47 -1.23 -6.14
CA SER A 163 -12.45 -1.67 -7.54
C SER A 163 -12.10 -3.15 -7.64
N LEU A 164 -10.96 -3.57 -7.07
CA LEU A 164 -10.51 -4.97 -7.08
C LEU A 164 -11.51 -5.93 -6.42
N ALA A 165 -12.21 -5.51 -5.37
CA ALA A 165 -13.23 -6.33 -4.70
C ALA A 165 -14.55 -6.44 -5.46
N SER A 166 -14.71 -5.70 -6.56
CA SER A 166 -15.84 -5.86 -7.47
C SER A 166 -15.59 -7.04 -8.42
N ASP A 167 -14.32 -7.31 -8.73
CA ASP A 167 -13.92 -8.33 -9.72
C ASP A 167 -13.34 -9.60 -9.08
N LEU A 168 -12.75 -9.50 -7.87
CA LEU A 168 -11.99 -10.58 -7.25
C LEU A 168 -12.68 -11.18 -6.01
N PRO A 169 -12.71 -12.52 -5.86
CA PRO A 169 -13.15 -13.17 -4.63
C PRO A 169 -12.27 -12.80 -3.42
N ALA A 170 -12.86 -12.83 -2.22
CA ALA A 170 -12.16 -12.47 -0.99
C ALA A 170 -10.90 -13.30 -0.72
N ALA A 171 -10.90 -14.60 -1.07
CA ALA A 171 -9.73 -15.46 -0.93
C ALA A 171 -8.56 -15.00 -1.81
N VAL A 172 -8.84 -14.58 -3.05
CA VAL A 172 -7.83 -14.05 -3.98
C VAL A 172 -7.28 -12.73 -3.47
N LEU A 173 -8.14 -11.80 -3.02
CA LEU A 173 -7.70 -10.53 -2.43
C LEU A 173 -6.84 -10.71 -1.17
N SER A 174 -7.22 -11.63 -0.30
CA SER A 174 -6.47 -11.95 0.92
C SER A 174 -5.07 -12.45 0.57
N SER A 175 -4.99 -13.43 -0.34
CA SER A 175 -3.71 -14.00 -0.78
C SER A 175 -2.84 -12.98 -1.51
N LEU A 176 -3.42 -12.23 -2.46
CA LEU A 176 -2.67 -11.30 -3.29
C LEU A 176 -2.14 -10.10 -2.49
N LEU A 177 -2.99 -9.50 -1.64
CA LEU A 177 -2.68 -8.22 -0.98
C LEU A 177 -2.25 -8.38 0.49
N GLY A 178 -2.13 -9.63 0.97
CA GLY A 178 -1.77 -9.94 2.35
C GLY A 178 -2.81 -9.45 3.37
N LEU A 179 -4.08 -9.37 2.98
CA LEU A 179 -5.17 -8.97 3.88
C LEU A 179 -5.56 -10.15 4.76
N SER A 180 -6.03 -9.89 5.99
CA SER A 180 -6.74 -10.92 6.75
C SER A 180 -7.99 -11.36 5.99
N GLU A 181 -8.36 -12.62 6.13
CA GLU A 181 -9.58 -13.16 5.52
C GLU A 181 -10.81 -12.31 5.87
N THR A 182 -10.91 -11.92 7.15
CA THR A 182 -11.98 -11.03 7.64
C THR A 182 -11.98 -9.66 6.97
N ALA A 183 -10.81 -9.09 6.65
CA ALA A 183 -10.72 -7.81 5.96
C ALA A 183 -11.09 -7.95 4.48
N ALA A 184 -10.63 -9.01 3.81
CA ALA A 184 -10.96 -9.27 2.42
C ALA A 184 -12.46 -9.51 2.21
N VAL A 185 -13.09 -10.29 3.10
CA VAL A 185 -14.55 -10.50 3.11
C VAL A 185 -15.31 -9.19 3.28
N ARG A 186 -14.85 -8.29 4.17
CA ARG A 186 -15.48 -6.96 4.32
C ARG A 186 -15.41 -6.12 3.06
N TRP A 187 -14.29 -6.14 2.34
CA TRP A 187 -14.13 -5.42 1.07
C TRP A 187 -15.09 -5.93 -0.01
N VAL A 188 -15.21 -7.26 -0.18
CA VAL A 188 -16.17 -7.84 -1.13
C VAL A 188 -17.63 -7.61 -0.73
N HIS A 189 -17.94 -7.57 0.57
CA HIS A 189 -19.29 -7.22 1.00
C HIS A 189 -19.63 -5.74 0.77
N ARG A 190 -18.64 -4.86 0.78
CA ARG A 190 -18.82 -3.43 0.53
C ARG A 190 -19.27 -3.19 -0.92
N THR A 191 -18.63 -3.83 -1.90
CA THR A 191 -19.01 -3.69 -3.32
C THR A 191 -20.43 -4.16 -3.59
N LYS A 192 -20.89 -5.23 -2.93
CA LYS A 192 -22.28 -5.69 -2.99
C LYS A 192 -23.29 -4.68 -2.43
N ARG A 193 -22.92 -3.95 -1.37
CA ARG A 193 -23.77 -2.91 -0.76
C ARG A 193 -23.77 -1.64 -1.60
N ASP A 194 -22.62 -1.24 -2.13
CA ASP A 194 -22.48 -0.08 -3.01
C ASP A 194 -23.21 -0.31 -4.35
N TRP A 195 -23.19 -1.53 -4.89
CA TRP A 195 -24.00 -1.92 -6.06
C TRP A 195 -25.50 -1.78 -5.78
N HIS A 196 -25.97 -2.24 -4.61
CA HIS A 196 -27.37 -2.08 -4.21
C HIS A 196 -27.77 -0.62 -4.01
N ALA A 197 -26.90 0.19 -3.38
CA ALA A 197 -27.13 1.61 -3.19
C ALA A 197 -27.12 2.38 -4.53
N PHE A 198 -26.21 2.02 -5.44
CA PHE A 198 -26.16 2.56 -6.80
C PHE A 198 -27.43 2.22 -7.60
N LEU A 199 -27.89 0.96 -7.57
CA LEU A 199 -29.15 0.56 -8.22
C LEU A 199 -30.35 1.29 -7.63
N GLN A 200 -30.39 1.52 -6.31
CA GLN A 200 -31.47 2.27 -5.66
C GLN A 200 -31.45 3.75 -6.02
N ALA A 201 -30.27 4.38 -6.07
CA ALA A 201 -30.12 5.76 -6.52
C ALA A 201 -30.59 5.91 -7.97
N ARG A 202 -30.18 4.98 -8.85
CA ARG A 202 -30.57 4.98 -10.27
C ARG A 202 -32.05 4.66 -10.49
N ALA A 203 -32.66 3.81 -9.66
CA ALA A 203 -34.10 3.57 -9.69
C ALA A 203 -34.90 4.82 -9.29
N GLY A 204 -34.44 5.55 -8.26
CA GLY A 204 -35.05 6.81 -7.84
C GLY A 204 -34.89 7.96 -8.84
N ASP A 205 -33.91 7.90 -9.74
CA ASP A 205 -33.75 8.88 -10.83
C ASP A 205 -34.65 8.57 -12.04
N LEU A 206 -35.02 7.30 -12.24
CA LEU A 206 -35.98 6.88 -13.28
C LEU A 206 -37.44 7.11 -12.88
N GLU A 207 -37.74 7.16 -11.58
CA GLU A 207 -39.09 7.47 -11.06
C GLU A 207 -39.37 8.98 -10.96
N ARG A 208 -38.36 9.83 -11.17
CA ARG A 208 -38.44 11.31 -11.07
C ARG A 208 -38.33 12.04 -12.42
N GLY A 209 -38.26 11.31 -13.53
CA GLY A 209 -38.32 11.85 -14.90
C GLY A 209 -39.59 11.42 -15.61
#